data_AF-A0ABC9P1S7-F1
#
_entry.id   AF-A0ABC9P1S7-F1
#
_cell.length_a   1.000
_cell.length_b   1.000
_cell.length_c   1.000
_cell.angle_alpha   90.00
_cell.angle_beta   90.00
_cell.angle_gamma   90.00
#
_symmetry.space_group_name_H-M   'P 1'
#
loop_
_entity.id
_entity.type
_entity.pdbx_description
1 polymer ?
#
loop_
_entity_poly.entity_id
_entity_poly.type
_entity_poly.pdbx_seq_one_letter_code
_entity_poly.pdbx_strand_id
1 'polypeptide(L)'
;MRDSLNNGVSLQQAQETYFAKFNHYSYMAHFVAKILGQRPSHVLSGWGVSELIVAYGHYANEQSYQNFMDWKSSQENAPKPKQPQPFVVQFISQDELEEVE
;
A
#
# COMPACT_ATOMS: atom_id res chain seq x y z
N MET A 1 -14.47 36.68 -35.09
CA MET A 1 -14.95 35.29 -35.30
C MET A 1 -14.13 34.65 -36.41
N ARG A 2 -13.25 33.71 -36.06
CA ARG A 2 -12.81 32.54 -36.83
C ARG A 2 -11.51 31.99 -36.22
N ASP A 3 -11.72 31.03 -35.34
CA ASP A 3 -10.95 29.80 -35.08
C ASP A 3 -9.55 29.67 -35.72
N SER A 4 -8.52 29.51 -34.87
CA SER A 4 -7.87 28.20 -34.69
C SER A 4 -6.79 28.29 -33.62
N LEU A 5 -6.97 27.52 -32.56
CA LEU A 5 -5.94 27.24 -31.56
C LEU A 5 -4.94 26.27 -32.19
N ASN A 6 -3.88 26.80 -32.81
CA ASN A 6 -2.71 26.02 -33.20
C ASN A 6 -1.95 25.61 -31.94
N ASN A 7 -2.33 24.48 -31.34
CA ASN A 7 -1.50 23.78 -30.36
C ASN A 7 -0.33 23.13 -31.10
N GLY A 8 0.65 23.96 -31.48
CA GLY A 8 1.92 23.54 -32.06
C GLY A 8 2.83 22.94 -30.98
N VAL A 9 2.49 21.76 -30.48
CA VAL A 9 3.38 20.98 -29.62
C VAL A 9 4.52 20.46 -30.50
N SER A 10 5.76 20.82 -30.17
CA SER A 10 6.91 20.33 -30.93
C SER A 10 7.03 18.81 -30.78
N LEU A 11 7.55 18.11 -31.80
CA LEU A 11 7.74 16.65 -31.72
C LEU A 11 8.59 16.23 -30.51
N GLN A 12 9.53 17.08 -30.11
CA GLN A 12 10.35 16.88 -28.90
C GLN A 12 9.50 16.98 -27.62
N GLN A 13 8.64 18.00 -27.51
CA GLN A 13 7.71 18.14 -26.38
C GLN A 13 6.71 16.97 -26.33
N ALA A 14 6.21 16.51 -27.47
CA ALA A 14 5.34 15.34 -27.54
C ALA A 14 6.06 14.05 -27.09
N GLN A 15 7.32 13.87 -27.48
CA GLN A 15 8.16 12.75 -27.04
C GLN A 15 8.46 12.81 -25.55
N GLU A 16 8.86 13.96 -25.00
CA GLU A 16 9.11 14.14 -23.57
C GLU A 16 7.86 13.86 -22.74
N THR A 17 6.71 14.39 -23.18
CA THR A 17 5.42 14.13 -22.53
C THR A 17 5.06 12.64 -22.60
N TYR A 18 5.34 11.98 -23.72
CA TYR A 18 5.13 10.53 -23.88
C TYR A 18 6.03 9.72 -22.94
N PHE A 19 7.33 10.01 -22.86
CA PHE A 19 8.25 9.32 -21.96
C PHE A 19 7.90 9.53 -20.48
N ALA A 20 7.54 10.76 -20.08
CA ALA A 20 7.07 11.06 -18.73
C ALA A 20 5.77 10.31 -18.38
N LYS A 21 4.86 10.19 -19.35
CA LYS A 21 3.61 9.41 -19.22
C LYS A 21 3.87 7.90 -19.16
N PHE A 22 4.83 7.39 -19.93
CA PHE A 22 5.20 5.97 -19.93
C PHE A 22 5.89 5.56 -18.61
N ASN A 23 6.60 6.49 -17.98
CA ASN A 23 7.17 6.29 -16.65
C ASN A 23 6.09 6.09 -15.57
N HIS A 24 4.96 6.80 -15.65
CA HIS A 24 3.87 6.67 -14.67
C HIS A 24 3.28 5.25 -14.63
N TYR A 25 2.95 4.66 -15.79
CA TYR A 25 2.39 3.31 -15.82
C TYR A 25 3.40 2.24 -15.39
N SER A 26 4.67 2.44 -15.74
CA SER A 26 5.74 1.54 -15.30
C SER A 26 5.87 1.58 -13.78
N TYR A 27 5.91 2.77 -13.18
CA TYR A 27 5.92 2.95 -11.74
C TYR A 27 4.70 2.31 -11.05
N MET A 28 3.49 2.58 -11.55
CA MET A 28 2.26 1.98 -11.02
C MET A 28 2.30 0.46 -11.07
N ALA A 29 2.77 -0.12 -12.19
CA ALA A 29 2.88 -1.56 -12.33
C ALA A 29 3.91 -2.14 -11.36
N HIS A 30 5.05 -1.47 -11.16
CA HIS A 30 6.04 -1.87 -10.15
C HIS A 30 5.45 -1.85 -8.74
N PHE A 31 4.69 -0.81 -8.40
CA PHE A 31 4.04 -0.66 -7.11
C PHE A 31 3.03 -1.79 -6.85
N VAL A 32 2.10 -2.01 -7.79
CA VAL A 32 1.07 -3.05 -7.69
C VAL A 32 1.70 -4.44 -7.68
N ALA A 33 2.68 -4.70 -8.55
CA ALA A 33 3.36 -5.98 -8.63
C ALA A 33 4.11 -6.34 -7.33
N LYS A 34 4.72 -5.36 -6.66
CA LYS A 34 5.36 -5.55 -5.36
C LYS A 34 4.38 -6.04 -4.30
N ILE A 35 3.16 -5.48 -4.29
CA ILE A 35 2.12 -5.85 -3.32
C ILE A 35 1.56 -7.25 -3.63
N LEU A 36 1.37 -7.57 -4.91
CA LEU A 36 0.86 -8.87 -5.35
C LEU A 36 1.91 -9.98 -5.37
N GLY A 37 3.19 -9.67 -5.12
CA GLY A 37 4.29 -10.64 -5.23
C GLY A 37 4.53 -11.13 -6.66
N GLN A 38 4.15 -10.33 -7.66
CA GLN A 38 4.27 -10.66 -9.08
C GLN A 38 5.41 -9.88 -9.74
N ARG A 39 5.82 -10.32 -10.94
CA ARG A 39 6.74 -9.51 -11.76
C ARG A 39 5.98 -8.37 -12.42
N PRO A 40 6.51 -7.13 -12.44
CA PRO A 40 5.86 -6.00 -13.12
C PRO A 40 5.53 -6.26 -14.59
N SER A 41 6.35 -7.09 -15.26
CA SER A 41 6.09 -7.51 -16.64
C SER A 41 4.76 -8.27 -16.81
N HIS A 42 4.35 -9.07 -15.82
CA HIS A 42 3.05 -9.77 -15.86
C HIS A 42 1.88 -8.81 -15.71
N VAL A 43 2.03 -7.78 -14.88
CA VAL A 43 1.00 -6.75 -14.71
C VAL A 43 0.88 -5.94 -16.00
N LEU A 44 2.00 -5.49 -16.58
CA LEU A 44 1.99 -4.70 -17.82
C LEU A 44 1.49 -5.46 -19.06
N SER A 45 1.72 -6.77 -19.13
CA SER A 45 1.27 -7.59 -20.27
C SER A 45 -0.14 -8.13 -20.11
N GLY A 46 -0.57 -8.41 -18.88
CA GLY A 46 -1.84 -9.07 -18.60
C GLY A 46 -2.99 -8.14 -18.22
N TRP A 47 -2.70 -6.95 -17.68
CA TRP A 47 -3.72 -6.06 -17.13
C TRP A 47 -4.07 -4.94 -18.09
N GLY A 48 -5.34 -4.54 -18.07
CA GLY A 48 -5.81 -3.32 -18.70
C GLY A 48 -5.32 -2.07 -17.97
N VAL A 49 -5.21 -0.96 -18.69
CA VAL A 49 -4.80 0.34 -18.10
C VAL A 49 -5.77 0.78 -16.99
N SER A 50 -7.07 0.54 -17.16
CA SER A 50 -8.09 0.84 -16.15
C SER A 50 -7.88 0.04 -14.86
N GLU A 51 -7.61 -1.26 -14.98
CA GLU A 51 -7.38 -2.15 -13.84
C GLU A 51 -6.12 -1.72 -13.06
N LEU A 52 -5.05 -1.38 -13.79
CA LEU A 52 -3.81 -0.89 -13.18
C LEU A 52 -4.04 0.40 -12.39
N ILE A 53 -4.77 1.38 -12.94
CA ILE A 53 -5.05 2.65 -12.27
C ILE A 53 -5.89 2.43 -11.01
N VAL A 54 -6.94 1.62 -11.10
CA VAL A 54 -7.83 1.35 -9.96
C VAL A 54 -7.08 0.61 -8.85
N ALA A 55 -6.33 -0.45 -9.19
CA ALA A 55 -5.57 -1.21 -8.21
C ALA A 55 -4.48 -0.36 -7.56
N TYR A 56 -3.75 0.43 -8.35
CA TYR A 56 -2.77 1.38 -7.82
C TYR A 56 -3.42 2.36 -6.83
N GLY A 57 -4.55 2.97 -7.21
CA GLY A 57 -5.27 3.92 -6.34
C GLY A 57 -5.72 3.29 -5.02
N HIS A 58 -6.27 2.07 -5.08
CA HIS A 58 -6.69 1.33 -3.89
C HIS A 58 -5.51 1.07 -2.94
N TYR A 59 -4.44 0.48 -3.45
CA TYR A 59 -3.29 0.13 -2.63
C TYR A 59 -2.50 1.35 -2.12
N ALA A 60 -2.38 2.40 -2.93
CA ALA A 60 -1.74 3.64 -2.50
C ALA A 60 -2.52 4.32 -1.38
N ASN A 61 -3.86 4.28 -1.44
CA ASN A 61 -4.71 4.80 -0.38
C ASN A 61 -4.57 3.99 0.92
N GLU A 62 -4.60 2.65 0.81
CA GLU A 62 -4.40 1.76 1.96
C GLU A 62 -3.04 1.98 2.63
N GLN A 63 -1.96 2.05 1.85
CA GLN A 63 -0.63 2.33 2.40
C GLN A 63 -0.55 3.72 3.05
N SER A 64 -1.18 4.72 2.44
CA SER A 64 -1.22 6.09 3.01
C SER A 64 -1.97 6.11 4.34
N TYR A 65 -3.08 5.36 4.44
CA TYR A 65 -3.84 5.22 5.67
C TYR A 65 -3.03 4.52 6.77
N GLN A 66 -2.31 3.43 6.44
CA GLN A 66 -1.47 2.76 7.43
C GLN A 66 -0.31 3.63 7.89
N ASN A 67 0.37 4.32 6.98
CA ASN A 67 1.43 5.27 7.35
C ASN A 67 0.89 6.37 8.27
N PHE A 68 -0.34 6.85 8.02
CA PHE A 68 -0.99 7.83 8.89
C PHE A 68 -1.28 7.26 10.28
N MET A 69 -1.77 6.03 10.37
CA MET A 69 -2.02 5.37 11.66
C MET A 69 -0.73 5.09 12.43
N ASP A 70 0.32 4.65 11.75
CA ASP A 70 1.63 4.42 12.35
C ASP A 70 2.21 5.74 12.88
N TRP A 71 2.17 6.80 12.08
CA TRP A 71 2.58 8.14 12.51
C TRP A 71 1.77 8.62 13.72
N LYS A 72 0.44 8.44 13.69
CA LYS A 72 -0.45 8.84 14.78
C LYS A 72 -0.15 8.07 16.08
N SER A 73 0.17 6.78 15.97
CA SER A 73 0.53 5.93 17.12
C SER A 73 1.94 6.23 17.66
N SER A 74 2.82 6.79 16.84
CA SER A 74 4.20 7.13 17.19
C SER A 74 4.34 8.47 17.93
N GLN A 75 3.25 9.23 18.08
CA GLN A 75 3.27 10.50 18.81
C GLN A 75 3.46 10.26 20.32
N GLU A 76 4.16 11.17 20.99
CA GLU A 76 4.46 11.08 22.43
C GLU A 76 3.20 10.95 23.30
N ASN A 77 2.13 11.65 22.91
CA ASN A 77 0.84 11.66 23.59
C ASN A 77 -0.17 10.63 23.05
N ALA A 78 0.27 9.69 22.18
CA ALA A 78 -0.63 8.70 21.62
C ALA A 78 -1.13 7.72 22.71
N PRO A 79 -2.42 7.36 22.73
CA PRO A 79 -2.94 6.36 23.64
C PRO A 79 -2.30 5.01 23.34
N LYS A 80 -1.43 4.55 24.25
CA LYS A 80 -0.78 3.23 24.14
C LYS A 80 -1.80 2.13 24.42
N PRO A 81 -1.80 1.02 23.66
CA PRO A 81 -2.68 -0.11 23.95
C PRO A 81 -2.39 -0.62 25.37
N LYS A 82 -3.45 -0.86 26.14
CA LYS A 82 -3.32 -1.49 27.46
C LYS A 82 -2.67 -2.86 27.28
N GLN A 83 -1.62 -3.14 28.04
CA GLN A 83 -1.03 -4.48 28.06
C GLN A 83 -2.12 -5.48 28.50
N PRO A 84 -2.25 -6.63 27.83
CA PRO A 84 -3.18 -7.66 28.26
C PRO A 84 -2.80 -8.11 29.67
N GLN A 85 -3.80 -8.42 30.50
CA GLN A 85 -3.52 -8.94 31.84
C GLN A 85 -2.80 -10.28 31.70
N PRO A 86 -1.64 -10.47 32.35
CA PRO A 86 -0.98 -11.77 32.36
C PRO A 86 -1.90 -12.76 33.06
N PHE A 87 -2.29 -13.83 32.37
CA PHE A 87 -2.83 -15.01 33.03
C PHE A 87 -1.66 -15.93 33.35
N VAL A 88 -1.51 -16.27 34.63
CA VAL A 88 -0.53 -17.25 35.07
C VAL A 88 -1.26 -18.58 35.18
N VAL A 89 -0.79 -19.59 34.45
CA VAL A 89 -1.20 -20.97 34.70
C VAL A 89 -0.47 -21.41 35.96
N GLN A 90 -1.22 -21.65 37.04
CA GLN A 90 -0.67 -22.24 38.25
C GLN A 90 -0.43 -23.73 37.98
N PHE A 91 0.83 -24.14 38.04
CA PHE A 91 1.20 -25.55 38.02
C PHE A 91 1.08 -26.08 39.43
N ILE A 92 0.09 -26.94 39.67
CA ILE A 92 -0.15 -27.60 40.95
C ILE A 92 0.70 -28.88 40.95
N SER A 93 1.43 -29.15 42.03
CA SER A 93 2.17 -30.40 42.18
C SER A 93 1.20 -31.57 42.42
N GLN A 94 1.64 -32.80 42.16
CA GLN A 94 0.77 -33.97 42.35
C GLN A 94 0.40 -34.17 43.83
N ASP A 95 1.28 -33.79 44.75
CA ASP A 95 1.05 -33.84 46.19
C ASP A 95 -0.05 -32.85 46.64
N GLU A 96 -0.13 -31.66 46.03
CA GLU A 96 -1.18 -30.67 46.29
C GLU A 96 -2.53 -31.06 45.67
N LEU A 97 -2.56 -31.99 44.72
CA LEU A 97 -3.78 -32.49 44.09
C LEU A 97 -4.52 -33.48 45.00
N GLU A 98 -3.78 -34.30 45.76
CA GLU A 98 -4.30 -35.35 46.63
C GLU A 98 -4.91 -34.80 47.93
N GLU A 99 -4.56 -33.57 48.35
CA GLU A 99 -5.15 -32.91 49.54
C GLU A 99 -6.48 -32.19 49.27
N VAL A 100 -6.85 -32.02 48.00
CA VAL A 100 -8.05 -31.27 47.58
C VAL A 100 -9.24 -32.20 47.23
N GLU A 101 -9.00 -33.51 47.12
CA GLU A 101 -10.05 -34.56 47.03
C GLU A 101 -10.56 -35.02 48.40
#